data_AF-A0ABD2NDY2-F1
#
_entry.id   AF-A0ABD2NDY2-F1
#
_cell.length_a   1.000
_cell.length_b   1.000
_cell.length_c   1.000
_cell.angle_alpha   90.00
_cell.angle_beta   90.00
_cell.angle_gamma   90.00
#
_symmetry.space_group_name_H-M   'P 1'
#
loop_
_entity.id
_entity.type
_entity.pdbx_description
1 polymer ?
#
loop_
_entity_poly.entity_id
_entity_poly.type
_entity_poly.pdbx_seq_one_letter_code
_entity_poly.pdbx_strand_id
1 'polypeptide(L)'
;MMNKSLFILVLCILVKVHIIEALQCLTCESSTPSQCKEASGNVIQEVCSKGMDACVTFGVNNPNNKDKPQIFIRKCAKDSTICKNIKNIYQNNVLGCNACSLSLCNKNKIE
;
A
#
# COMPACT_ATOMS: atom_id res chain seq x y z
N MET A 1 9.43 -54.27 -6.22
CA MET A 1 9.88 -53.55 -5.01
C MET A 1 10.08 -52.09 -5.40
N MET A 2 9.11 -51.22 -5.10
CA MET A 2 9.17 -49.81 -5.49
C MET A 2 10.20 -49.07 -4.62
N ASN A 3 11.15 -48.41 -5.29
CA ASN A 3 12.22 -47.62 -4.69
C ASN A 3 11.64 -46.52 -3.78
N LYS A 4 11.59 -46.79 -2.48
CA LYS A 4 11.19 -45.85 -1.42
C LYS A 4 12.04 -44.56 -1.42
N SER A 5 13.23 -44.62 -2.00
CA SER A 5 14.17 -43.50 -2.06
C SER A 5 13.77 -42.40 -3.06
N LEU A 6 13.01 -42.73 -4.12
CA LEU A 6 12.60 -41.73 -5.12
C LEU A 6 11.43 -40.85 -4.65
N PHE A 7 10.60 -41.36 -3.73
CA PHE A 7 9.40 -40.66 -3.24
C PHE A 7 9.73 -39.47 -2.31
N ILE A 8 10.84 -39.53 -1.58
CA ILE A 8 11.22 -38.49 -0.61
C ILE A 8 11.78 -37.26 -1.34
N LEU A 9 12.48 -37.45 -2.46
CA LEU A 9 13.05 -36.34 -3.23
C LEU A 9 11.96 -35.46 -3.86
N VAL A 10 10.86 -36.06 -4.32
CA VAL A 10 9.72 -35.32 -4.92
C VAL A 10 8.97 -34.50 -3.86
N LEU A 11 8.91 -34.98 -2.61
CA LEU A 11 8.22 -34.25 -1.53
C LEU A 11 8.96 -32.97 -1.13
N CYS A 12 10.30 -32.96 -1.14
CA CYS A 12 11.09 -31.77 -0.79
C CYS A 12 11.01 -30.67 -1.87
N ILE A 13 10.77 -31.01 -3.14
CA ILE A 13 10.71 -30.04 -4.25
C ILE A 13 9.36 -29.29 -4.29
N LEU A 14 8.30 -29.87 -3.71
CA LEU A 14 6.97 -29.25 -3.62
C LEU A 14 6.83 -28.24 -2.47
N VAL A 15 7.82 -28.16 -1.56
CA VAL A 15 7.89 -27.12 -0.52
C VAL A 15 8.68 -25.89 -1.02
N LYS A 16 8.63 -25.60 -2.32
CA LYS A 16 8.65 -24.20 -2.77
C LYS A 16 7.25 -23.63 -2.56
N VAL A 17 6.85 -23.55 -1.30
CA VAL A 17 5.81 -22.64 -0.86
C VAL A 17 6.23 -21.30 -1.42
N HIS A 18 5.50 -20.82 -2.43
CA HIS A 18 5.62 -19.46 -2.88
C HIS A 18 5.24 -18.62 -1.67
N ILE A 19 6.23 -18.23 -0.87
CA ILE A 19 6.09 -17.17 0.11
C ILE A 19 5.88 -15.94 -0.78
N ILE A 20 4.63 -15.69 -1.14
CA ILE A 20 4.21 -14.39 -1.62
C ILE A 20 4.50 -13.49 -0.44
N GLU A 21 5.63 -12.79 -0.49
CA GLU A 21 5.96 -11.78 0.49
C GLU A 21 4.75 -10.85 0.57
N ALA A 22 4.17 -10.73 1.77
CA ALA A 22 3.02 -9.87 1.97
C ALA A 22 3.42 -8.44 1.58
N LEU A 23 2.60 -7.80 0.75
CA LEU A 23 2.86 -6.44 0.27
C LEU A 23 3.08 -5.52 1.47
N GLN A 24 4.12 -4.69 1.42
CA GLN A 24 4.39 -3.70 2.46
C GLN A 24 4.19 -2.31 1.89
N CYS A 25 3.53 -1.42 2.62
CA CYS A 25 3.33 -0.04 2.19
C CYS A 25 3.72 0.92 3.31
N LEU A 26 4.08 2.15 2.94
CA LEU A 26 4.15 3.23 3.90
C LEU A 26 2.75 3.75 4.22
N THR A 27 2.49 4.04 5.47
CA THR A 27 1.23 4.63 5.95
C THR A 27 1.47 5.94 6.66
N CYS A 28 0.58 6.90 6.41
CA CYS A 28 0.63 8.24 6.95
C CYS A 28 -0.70 8.93 6.76
N GLU A 29 -1.05 9.80 7.70
CA GLU A 29 -2.09 10.81 7.53
C GLU A 29 -1.59 12.11 8.16
N SER A 30 -1.46 13.18 7.36
CA SER A 30 -0.99 14.47 7.86
C SER A 30 -1.56 15.63 7.05
N SER A 31 -1.70 16.79 7.69
CA SER A 31 -2.02 18.05 7.02
C SER A 31 -0.85 18.71 6.29
N THR A 32 0.37 18.14 6.39
CA THR A 32 1.55 18.63 5.68
C THR A 32 2.20 17.51 4.87
N PRO A 33 2.54 17.74 3.59
CA PRO A 33 3.10 16.70 2.74
C PRO A 33 4.49 16.26 3.22
N SER A 34 5.25 17.16 3.86
CA SER A 34 6.56 16.87 4.46
C SER A 34 6.49 15.84 5.58
N GLN A 35 5.41 15.81 6.36
CA GLN A 35 5.21 14.83 7.43
C GLN A 35 4.85 13.43 6.91
N CYS A 36 4.45 13.30 5.65
CA CYS A 36 4.24 12.00 5.01
C CYS A 36 5.43 11.51 4.18
N LYS A 37 6.56 12.23 4.17
CA LYS A 37 7.80 11.73 3.56
C LYS A 37 8.43 10.67 4.46
N GLU A 38 9.04 9.64 3.87
CA GLU A 38 9.64 8.51 4.58
C GLU A 38 10.58 8.91 5.74
N ALA A 39 11.34 10.01 5.57
CA ALA A 39 12.25 10.52 6.60
C ALA A 39 11.55 11.25 7.76
N SER A 40 10.23 11.45 7.69
CA SER A 40 9.44 11.97 8.80
C SER A 40 9.04 10.80 9.67
N GLY A 41 9.40 10.80 10.96
CA GLY A 41 9.01 9.76 11.92
C GLY A 41 7.50 9.55 12.12
N ASN A 42 6.65 10.23 11.33
CA ASN A 42 5.20 10.05 11.26
C ASN A 42 4.77 9.04 10.18
N VAL A 43 5.73 8.43 9.47
CA VAL A 43 5.47 7.41 8.44
C VAL A 43 5.80 6.04 9.01
N ILE A 44 4.85 5.12 8.91
CA ILE A 44 4.99 3.75 9.41
C ILE A 44 5.04 2.80 8.22
N GLN A 45 5.89 1.79 8.28
CA GLN A 45 5.84 0.67 7.35
C GLN A 45 4.84 -0.37 7.85
N GLU A 46 3.80 -0.64 7.06
CA GLU A 46 2.76 -1.60 7.38
C GLU A 46 2.81 -2.79 6.41
N VAL A 47 2.66 -4.00 6.96
CA VAL A 47 2.40 -5.20 6.16
C VAL A 47 0.91 -5.22 5.82
N CYS A 48 0.58 -5.14 4.54
CA CYS A 48 -0.80 -5.07 4.10
C CYS A 48 -1.57 -6.37 4.41
N SER A 49 -2.83 -6.19 4.82
CA SER A 49 -3.76 -7.29 5.04
C SER A 49 -4.00 -8.10 3.76
N LYS A 50 -4.40 -9.37 3.92
CA LYS A 50 -4.72 -10.25 2.78
C LYS A 50 -5.78 -9.61 1.86
N GLY A 51 -5.50 -9.59 0.55
CA GLY A 51 -6.37 -9.00 -0.47
C GLY A 51 -6.15 -7.49 -0.68
N MET A 52 -5.09 -6.92 -0.10
CA MET A 52 -4.61 -5.58 -0.40
C MET A 52 -3.37 -5.68 -1.29
N ASP A 53 -3.55 -5.44 -2.58
CA ASP A 53 -2.54 -5.66 -3.62
C ASP A 53 -1.98 -4.33 -4.19
N ALA A 54 -2.22 -3.21 -3.50
CA ALA A 54 -1.68 -1.90 -3.87
C ALA A 54 -1.30 -1.02 -2.67
N CYS A 55 -0.24 -0.24 -2.83
CA CYS A 55 0.05 0.94 -2.02
C CYS A 55 -0.52 2.18 -2.72
N VAL A 56 -1.19 3.05 -1.96
CA VAL A 56 -1.78 4.29 -2.49
C VAL A 56 -1.24 5.52 -1.77
N THR A 57 -1.13 6.63 -2.51
CA THR A 57 -0.92 7.97 -1.98
C THR A 57 -1.89 8.95 -2.63
N PHE A 58 -2.52 9.80 -1.84
CA PHE A 58 -3.44 10.83 -2.33
C PHE A 58 -3.54 11.99 -1.36
N GLY A 59 -3.93 13.16 -1.89
CA GLY A 59 -4.26 14.35 -1.11
C GLY A 59 -5.75 14.65 -1.19
N VAL A 60 -6.34 15.15 -0.11
CA VAL A 60 -7.75 15.55 -0.04
C VAL A 60 -7.84 16.98 0.50
N ASN A 61 -8.57 17.84 -0.20
CA ASN A 61 -8.99 19.13 0.33
C ASN A 61 -10.08 18.91 1.38
N ASN A 62 -9.90 19.49 2.57
CA ASN A 62 -10.91 19.51 3.61
C ASN A 62 -11.51 20.92 3.70
N PRO A 63 -12.54 21.24 2.89
CA PRO A 63 -13.12 22.58 2.87
C PRO A 63 -13.78 22.98 4.21
N ASN A 64 -14.06 21.98 5.07
CA ASN A 64 -14.71 22.19 6.36
C ASN A 64 -13.71 22.45 7.50
N ASN A 65 -12.41 22.27 7.28
CA ASN A 65 -11.37 22.49 8.28
C ASN A 65 -10.38 23.56 7.81
N LYS A 66 -10.57 24.80 8.29
CA LYS A 66 -9.71 25.93 7.93
C LYS A 66 -8.27 25.79 8.43
N ASP A 67 -8.06 25.05 9.51
CA ASP A 67 -6.72 24.83 10.09
C ASP A 67 -5.95 23.72 9.36
N LYS A 68 -6.68 22.78 8.75
CA LYS A 68 -6.14 21.68 7.94
C LYS A 68 -6.85 21.65 6.60
N PRO A 69 -6.58 22.62 5.71
CA PRO A 69 -7.28 22.73 4.44
C PRO A 69 -7.00 21.54 3.51
N GLN A 70 -5.92 20.79 3.79
CA GLN A 70 -5.50 19.63 3.03
C GLN A 70 -5.05 18.51 3.97
N ILE A 71 -5.28 17.27 3.57
CA ILE A 71 -4.82 16.06 4.25
C ILE A 71 -4.17 15.15 3.21
N PHE A 72 -2.94 14.72 3.48
CA PHE A 72 -2.15 13.81 2.68
C PHE A 72 -2.18 12.42 3.33
N ILE A 73 -2.48 11.41 2.53
CA ILE A 73 -2.72 10.05 3.02
C ILE A 73 -1.87 9.05 2.23
N ARG A 74 -1.25 8.11 2.95
CA ARG A 74 -0.61 6.91 2.42
C ARG A 74 -1.21 5.68 3.10
N LYS A 75 -1.55 4.64 2.35
CA LYS A 75 -2.09 3.39 2.92
C LYS A 75 -2.00 2.20 1.97
N CYS A 76 -2.25 1.00 2.50
CA CYS A 76 -2.61 -0.17 1.71
C CYS A 76 -4.01 -0.01 1.10
N ALA A 77 -4.21 -0.57 -0.08
CA ALA A 77 -5.47 -0.59 -0.81
C ALA A 77 -5.66 -1.93 -1.50
N LYS A 78 -6.93 -2.26 -1.79
CA LYS A 78 -7.32 -3.52 -2.44
C LYS A 78 -6.59 -3.70 -3.77
N ASP A 79 -6.65 -2.67 -4.59
CA ASP A 79 -6.02 -2.63 -5.91
C ASP A 79 -5.86 -1.17 -6.36
N SER A 80 -5.23 -0.96 -7.52
CA SER A 80 -4.97 0.36 -8.09
C SER A 80 -6.22 1.10 -8.59
N THR A 81 -7.37 0.43 -8.70
CA THR A 81 -8.64 1.06 -9.10
C THR A 81 -9.18 1.99 -8.00
N ILE A 82 -8.65 1.89 -6.78
CA ILE A 82 -8.96 2.82 -5.68
C ILE A 82 -8.84 4.29 -6.12
N CYS A 83 -7.85 4.63 -6.96
CA CYS A 83 -7.67 6.01 -7.43
C CYS A 83 -8.79 6.50 -8.36
N LYS A 84 -9.53 5.60 -9.02
CA LYS A 84 -10.73 5.95 -9.78
C LYS A 84 -11.91 6.21 -8.84
N ASN A 85 -12.02 5.41 -7.78
CA ASN A 85 -13.15 5.44 -6.85
C ASN A 85 -13.02 6.52 -5.77
N ILE A 86 -11.80 6.93 -5.44
CA ILE A 86 -11.53 7.84 -4.33
C ILE A 86 -12.14 9.23 -4.55
N LYS A 87 -12.29 9.66 -5.81
CA LYS A 87 -13.01 10.88 -6.17
C LYS A 87 -14.48 10.81 -5.76
N ASN A 88 -15.12 9.65 -5.84
CA ASN A 88 -16.50 9.47 -5.41
C ASN A 88 -16.60 9.49 -3.87
N ILE A 89 -15.61 8.91 -3.18
CA ILE A 89 -15.57 8.85 -1.72
C ILE A 89 -15.40 10.26 -1.12
N TYR A 90 -14.52 11.08 -1.70
CA TYR A 90 -14.21 12.43 -1.21
C TYR A 90 -14.87 13.55 -2.03
N GLN A 91 -15.94 13.25 -2.78
CA GLN A 91 -16.74 14.24 -3.51
C GLN A 91 -15.91 15.19 -4.40
N ASN A 92 -14.97 14.64 -5.17
CA ASN A 92 -14.04 15.37 -6.04
C ASN A 92 -13.05 16.31 -5.33
N ASN A 93 -12.93 16.28 -4.00
CA ASN A 93 -11.92 17.05 -3.26
C ASN A 93 -10.51 16.44 -3.32
N VAL A 94 -10.26 15.47 -4.21
CA VAL A 94 -8.99 14.75 -4.29
C VAL A 94 -8.02 15.53 -5.17
N LEU A 95 -6.87 15.91 -4.62
CA LEU A 95 -5.82 16.68 -5.29
C LEU A 95 -5.01 15.85 -6.29
N GLY A 96 -4.94 14.54 -6.06
CA GLY A 96 -4.21 13.58 -6.87
C GLY A 96 -4.29 12.21 -6.22
N CYS A 97 -4.11 11.15 -7.00
CA CYS A 97 -4.02 9.79 -6.46
C CYS A 97 -3.05 8.97 -7.31
N ASN A 98 -2.11 8.32 -6.64
CA ASN A 98 -1.19 7.38 -7.25
C ASN A 98 -1.26 6.04 -6.52
N ALA A 99 -1.34 4.95 -7.28
CA ALA A 99 -1.31 3.60 -6.76
C ALA A 99 -0.24 2.75 -7.46
N CYS A 100 0.33 1.80 -6.75
CA CYS A 100 1.36 0.90 -7.26
C CYS A 100 1.35 -0.42 -6.49
N SER A 101 1.86 -1.51 -7.07
CA SER A 101 1.71 -2.89 -6.52
C SER A 101 3.01 -3.50 -6.02
N LEU A 102 4.08 -2.71 -5.88
CA LEU A 102 5.36 -3.16 -5.34
C LEU A 102 5.51 -2.71 -3.89
N SER A 103 6.18 -3.51 -3.07
CA SER A 103 6.42 -3.12 -1.68
C SER A 103 7.15 -1.76 -1.60
N LEU A 104 6.65 -0.89 -0.73
CA LEU A 104 7.16 0.45 -0.43
C LEU A 104 7.22 1.39 -1.65
N CYS A 105 6.51 1.06 -2.73
CA CYS A 105 6.50 1.87 -3.95
C CYS A 105 5.90 3.27 -3.73
N ASN A 106 5.10 3.45 -2.68
CA ASN A 106 4.50 4.73 -2.31
C ASN A 106 5.44 5.64 -1.50
N LYS A 107 6.74 5.35 -1.43
CA LYS A 107 7.71 6.15 -0.69
C LYS A 107 8.01 7.54 -1.28
N ASN A 108 8.08 7.64 -2.61
CA ASN A 108 8.60 8.83 -3.30
C ASN A 108 7.52 9.79 -3.82
N LYS A 109 6.26 9.35 -3.90
CA LYS A 109 5.19 10.18 -4.48
C LYS A 109 4.38 10.81 -3.36
N ILE A 110 4.52 12.12 -3.17
CA ILE A 110 3.55 12.99 -2.52
C ILE A 110 3.47 14.17 -3.48
N GLU A 111 2.48 14.13 -4.35
CA GLU A 111 2.15 15.26 -5.22
C GLU A 111 1.16 16.16 -4.49
#